data_AF-A0A1B7US09-F1
#
_entry.id   AF-A0A1B7US09-F1
#
_cell.length_a   1.000
_cell.length_b   1.000
_cell.length_c   1.000
_cell.angle_alpha   90.00
_cell.angle_beta   90.00
_cell.angle_gamma   90.00
#
_symmetry.space_group_name_H-M   'P 1'
#
loop_
_entity.id
_entity.type
_entity.pdbx_description
1 polymer ?
#
loop_
_entity_poly.entity_id
_entity_poly.type
_entity_poly.pdbx_seq_one_letter_code
_entity_poly.pdbx_strand_id
1 'polypeptide(L)'
;MGEEGSGKSVLGNAVVEKLTCDGFLVAFVEPTTPKQMLLEITQQFELPTEDIEGKNLTVEKLKRAICLQQRFAIAQFLSENTAFIVLDDAQSCDMKFRIWLKQLRRKGVPMLVLATDPPRSDIFINIPRIELKPLPEKAIRQIMKAAAQERAIALTSADLSKLQERAGGNPMLAIRAIEEEYLGLDIEGADHRRYFDITPLILVVGVIFGGIAAAIFLGLSRLLYSLPQEERRIR
;
A
#
# COMPACT_ATOMS: atom_id res chain seq x y z
N MET A 1 5.48 2.59 -1.04
CA MET A 1 4.70 1.45 -0.52
C MET A 1 4.65 1.54 0.99
N GLY A 2 3.60 1.07 1.62
CA GLY A 2 3.48 1.04 3.08
C GLY A 2 2.09 0.61 3.50
N GLU A 3 1.96 0.23 4.77
CA GLU A 3 0.67 -0.17 5.36
C GLU A 3 -0.36 0.96 5.30
N GLU A 4 -1.63 0.60 5.37
CA GLU A 4 -2.71 1.56 5.49
C GLU A 4 -2.49 2.45 6.73
N GLY A 5 -2.73 3.76 6.60
CA GLY A 5 -2.50 4.69 7.70
C GLY A 5 -1.04 5.04 8.00
N SER A 6 -0.06 4.51 7.27
CA SER A 6 1.37 4.80 7.52
C SER A 6 1.83 6.23 7.17
N GLY A 7 0.93 7.08 6.66
CA GLY A 7 1.24 8.46 6.27
C GLY A 7 1.70 8.63 4.82
N LYS A 8 1.44 7.66 3.93
CA LYS A 8 1.81 7.73 2.50
C LYS A 8 1.22 8.96 1.81
N SER A 9 -0.08 9.20 1.98
CA SER A 9 -0.79 10.33 1.37
C SER A 9 -0.27 11.67 1.92
N VAL A 10 0.00 11.73 3.22
CA VAL A 10 0.62 12.91 3.86
C VAL A 10 2.01 13.20 3.26
N LEU A 11 2.84 12.17 3.08
CA LEU A 11 4.13 12.30 2.41
C LEU A 11 3.96 12.72 0.93
N GLY A 12 2.97 12.15 0.23
CA GLY A 12 2.63 12.51 -1.14
C GLY A 12 2.34 14.00 -1.29
N ASN A 13 1.45 14.52 -0.45
CA ASN A 13 1.08 15.94 -0.42
C ASN A 13 2.30 16.83 -0.11
N ALA A 14 3.11 16.46 0.88
CA ALA A 14 4.33 17.21 1.20
C ALA A 14 5.33 17.24 0.02
N VAL A 15 5.43 16.16 -0.75
CA VAL A 15 6.27 16.12 -1.97
C VAL A 15 5.67 17.01 -3.07
N VAL A 16 4.35 16.97 -3.27
CA VAL A 16 3.67 17.84 -4.24
C VAL A 16 3.87 19.31 -3.90
N GLU A 17 3.64 19.69 -2.65
CA GLU A 17 3.87 21.05 -2.15
C GLU A 17 5.32 21.49 -2.38
N LYS A 18 6.28 20.62 -2.04
CA LYS A 18 7.70 20.96 -2.19
C LYS A 18 8.09 21.15 -3.65
N LEU A 19 7.68 20.23 -4.53
CA LEU A 19 7.97 20.32 -5.97
C LEU A 19 7.31 21.56 -6.61
N THR A 20 6.09 21.88 -6.20
CA THR A 20 5.38 23.08 -6.66
C THR A 20 6.08 24.35 -6.18
N CYS A 21 6.52 24.39 -4.92
CA CYS A 21 7.31 25.51 -4.37
C CYS A 21 8.65 25.68 -5.11
N ASP A 22 9.24 24.58 -5.57
CA ASP A 22 10.49 24.58 -6.33
C ASP A 22 10.28 24.97 -7.81
N GLY A 23 9.04 25.28 -8.22
CA GLY A 23 8.68 25.78 -9.55
C GLY A 23 8.40 24.69 -10.59
N PHE A 24 8.30 23.42 -10.18
CA PHE A 24 7.97 22.33 -11.10
C PHE A 24 6.46 22.24 -11.34
N LEU A 25 6.09 21.79 -12.54
CA LEU A 25 4.71 21.41 -12.83
C LEU A 25 4.43 20.04 -12.21
N VAL A 26 3.41 19.95 -11.37
CA VAL A 26 3.06 18.70 -10.67
C VAL A 26 1.59 18.40 -10.87
N ALA A 27 1.28 17.19 -11.33
CA ALA A 27 -0.08 16.67 -11.32
C ALA A 27 -0.24 15.65 -10.18
N PHE A 28 -1.10 15.96 -9.21
CA PHE A 28 -1.53 15.05 -8.15
C PHE A 28 -2.91 14.47 -8.48
N VAL A 29 -3.03 13.14 -8.46
CA VAL A 29 -4.24 12.45 -8.91
C VAL A 29 -4.62 11.35 -7.93
N GLU A 30 -5.90 11.24 -7.65
CA GLU A 30 -6.50 10.15 -6.89
C GLU A 30 -7.24 9.18 -7.83
N PRO A 31 -7.35 7.88 -7.49
CA PRO A 31 -7.97 6.91 -8.38
C PRO A 31 -9.48 7.17 -8.57
N THR A 32 -9.87 7.52 -9.80
CA THR A 32 -11.27 7.63 -10.22
C THR A 32 -11.49 6.84 -11.52
N THR A 33 -12.28 7.37 -12.47
CA THR A 33 -12.35 6.78 -13.81
C THR A 33 -11.14 7.21 -14.65
N PRO A 34 -10.63 6.36 -15.57
CA PRO A 34 -9.48 6.73 -16.41
C PRO A 34 -9.66 8.03 -17.19
N LYS A 35 -10.90 8.37 -17.57
CA LYS A 35 -11.18 9.63 -18.27
C LYS A 35 -11.07 10.83 -17.32
N GLN A 36 -11.63 10.73 -16.11
CA GLN A 36 -11.54 11.80 -15.11
C GLN A 36 -10.10 12.02 -14.66
N MET A 37 -9.36 10.95 -14.33
CA MET A 37 -7.94 11.06 -14.00
C MET A 37 -7.13 11.75 -15.10
N LEU A 38 -7.38 11.44 -16.37
CA LEU A 38 -6.70 12.12 -17.48
C LEU A 38 -7.10 13.60 -17.59
N LEU A 39 -8.37 13.92 -17.35
CA LEU A 39 -8.85 15.31 -17.34
C LEU A 39 -8.21 16.12 -16.21
N GLU A 40 -8.15 15.56 -15.01
CA GLU A 40 -7.48 16.16 -13.85
C GLU A 40 -6.00 16.43 -14.14
N ILE A 41 -5.28 15.45 -14.71
CA ILE A 41 -3.88 15.63 -15.13
C ILE A 41 -3.76 16.76 -16.16
N THR A 42 -4.63 16.78 -17.18
CA THR A 42 -4.58 17.84 -18.19
C THR A 42 -4.87 19.22 -17.60
N GLN A 43 -5.84 19.33 -16.71
CA GLN A 43 -6.18 20.60 -16.07
C GLN A 43 -5.03 21.11 -15.21
N GLN A 44 -4.39 20.24 -14.41
CA GLN A 44 -3.25 20.61 -13.56
C GLN A 44 -2.00 20.96 -14.35
N PHE A 45 -1.85 20.44 -15.56
CA PHE A 45 -0.79 20.83 -16.50
C PHE A 45 -1.17 21.98 -17.44
N GLU A 46 -2.33 22.62 -17.21
CA GLU A 46 -2.86 23.71 -18.05
C GLU A 46 -2.95 23.33 -19.53
N LEU A 47 -3.26 22.06 -19.80
CA LEU A 47 -3.42 21.51 -21.13
C LEU A 47 -4.83 21.75 -21.67
N PRO A 48 -4.98 22.12 -22.96
CA PRO A 48 -6.30 22.23 -23.56
C PRO A 48 -7.02 20.89 -23.54
N THR A 49 -8.23 20.88 -22.97
CA THR A 49 -9.12 19.71 -22.88
C THR A 49 -10.17 19.66 -23.99
N GLU A 50 -10.23 20.72 -24.80
CA GLU A 50 -11.17 20.90 -25.90
C GLU A 50 -10.41 21.09 -27.22
N ASP A 51 -11.02 20.63 -28.31
CA ASP A 51 -10.54 20.91 -29.67
C ASP A 51 -10.87 22.36 -30.07
N ILE A 52 -10.33 22.83 -31.19
CA ILE A 52 -10.55 24.20 -31.72
C ILE A 52 -12.06 24.49 -31.96
N GLU A 53 -12.85 23.42 -32.13
CA GLU A 53 -14.31 23.45 -32.28
C GLU A 53 -15.09 23.41 -30.95
N GLY A 54 -14.45 23.47 -29.78
CA GLY A 54 -15.10 23.41 -28.46
C GLY A 54 -15.61 22.01 -28.07
N LYS A 55 -15.15 20.95 -28.74
CA LYS A 55 -15.52 19.56 -28.41
C LYS A 55 -14.52 18.95 -27.43
N ASN A 56 -15.04 18.29 -26.40
CA ASN A 56 -14.23 17.52 -25.45
C ASN A 56 -13.32 16.51 -26.15
N LEU A 57 -12.04 16.50 -25.77
CA LEU A 57 -11.06 15.55 -26.31
C LEU A 57 -11.40 14.10 -25.92
N THR A 58 -11.16 13.17 -26.85
CA THR A 58 -11.29 11.74 -26.57
C THR A 58 -10.17 11.26 -25.65
N VAL A 59 -10.38 10.12 -24.96
CA VAL A 59 -9.36 9.52 -24.07
C VAL A 59 -8.02 9.32 -24.78
N GLU A 60 -8.03 8.94 -26.06
CA GLU A 60 -6.80 8.78 -26.84
C GLU A 60 -6.13 10.13 -27.15
N LYS A 61 -6.91 11.16 -27.49
CA LYS A 61 -6.40 12.51 -27.67
C LYS A 61 -5.85 13.10 -26.36
N LEU A 62 -6.49 12.87 -25.21
CA LEU A 62 -6.00 13.27 -23.89
C LEU A 62 -4.68 12.57 -23.55
N LYS A 63 -4.60 11.24 -23.73
CA LYS A 63 -3.35 10.48 -23.54
C LYS A 63 -2.23 10.99 -24.45
N ARG A 64 -2.56 11.34 -25.70
CA ARG A 64 -1.61 11.95 -26.63
C ARG A 64 -1.23 13.34 -26.16
N ALA A 65 -2.15 14.21 -25.75
CA ALA A 65 -1.85 15.55 -25.25
C ALA A 65 -0.90 15.50 -24.04
N ILE A 66 -1.17 14.65 -23.05
CA ILE A 66 -0.28 14.43 -21.89
C ILE A 66 1.08 13.91 -22.35
N CYS A 67 1.12 13.00 -23.33
CA CYS A 67 2.36 12.47 -23.89
C CYS A 67 3.09 13.46 -24.82
N LEU A 68 2.38 14.38 -25.45
CA LEU A 68 2.87 15.33 -26.44
C LEU A 68 3.35 16.61 -25.77
N GLN A 69 2.72 17.07 -24.68
CA GLN A 69 3.30 18.02 -23.72
C GLN A 69 4.70 17.53 -23.32
N GLN A 70 4.81 16.24 -23.05
CA GLN A 70 6.07 15.58 -22.69
C GLN A 70 7.01 15.36 -23.88
N ARG A 71 6.66 15.68 -25.15
CA ARG A 71 7.55 15.50 -26.33
C ARG A 71 7.83 16.78 -27.11
N PHE A 72 6.89 17.73 -27.14
CA PHE A 72 7.04 19.05 -27.76
C PHE A 72 7.80 20.05 -26.87
N ALA A 73 7.88 19.80 -25.56
CA ALA A 73 8.72 20.56 -24.63
C ALA A 73 10.19 20.07 -24.58
N ILE A 74 10.51 18.88 -25.10
CA ILE A 74 11.79 18.20 -24.77
C ILE A 74 13.03 18.91 -25.30
N ALA A 75 12.98 19.54 -26.46
CA ALA A 75 14.22 20.09 -27.04
C ALA A 75 14.57 21.49 -26.54
N GLN A 76 13.59 22.25 -26.02
CA GLN A 76 13.78 23.68 -25.76
C GLN A 76 13.19 24.17 -24.42
N PHE A 77 12.29 23.40 -23.80
CA PHE A 77 11.67 23.74 -22.51
C PHE A 77 12.09 22.77 -21.39
N LEU A 78 12.62 21.58 -21.70
CA LEU A 78 13.25 20.69 -20.71
C LEU A 78 14.61 21.18 -20.19
N SER A 79 15.19 22.24 -20.76
CA SER A 79 16.25 22.98 -20.06
C SER A 79 15.69 23.83 -18.92
N GLU A 80 14.37 24.09 -18.88
CA GLU A 80 13.76 25.08 -17.98
C GLU A 80 12.66 24.52 -17.07
N ASN A 81 11.87 23.50 -17.46
CA ASN A 81 10.74 23.02 -16.65
C ASN A 81 10.49 21.51 -16.79
N THR A 82 10.72 20.76 -15.70
CA THR A 82 10.41 19.33 -15.58
C THR A 82 9.01 19.15 -14.98
N ALA A 83 8.19 18.25 -15.54
CA ALA A 83 6.83 17.96 -15.04
C ALA A 83 6.75 16.60 -14.35
N PHE A 84 6.17 16.56 -13.15
CA PHE A 84 6.04 15.37 -12.30
C PHE A 84 4.59 14.89 -12.21
N ILE A 85 4.40 13.58 -12.17
CA ILE A 85 3.09 12.97 -11.89
C ILE A 85 3.15 12.26 -10.54
N VAL A 86 2.28 12.65 -9.62
CA VAL A 86 2.10 12.00 -8.32
C VAL A 86 0.74 11.32 -8.32
N LEU A 87 0.72 10.01 -8.11
CA LEU A 87 -0.49 9.21 -8.06
C LEU A 87 -0.61 8.56 -6.69
N ASP A 88 -1.68 8.89 -5.97
CA ASP A 88 -2.02 8.20 -4.74
C ASP A 88 -2.86 6.94 -5.00
N ASP A 89 -2.78 5.98 -4.08
CA ASP A 89 -3.59 4.76 -4.06
C ASP A 89 -3.62 3.98 -5.40
N ALA A 90 -2.49 3.93 -6.09
CA ALA A 90 -2.39 3.46 -7.47
C ALA A 90 -2.81 1.99 -7.71
N GLN A 91 -2.91 1.17 -6.65
CA GLN A 91 -3.42 -0.19 -6.74
C GLN A 91 -4.90 -0.22 -7.16
N SER A 92 -5.65 0.84 -6.84
CA SER A 92 -7.07 1.00 -7.17
C SER A 92 -7.30 1.39 -8.63
N CYS A 93 -6.27 1.87 -9.34
CA CYS A 93 -6.38 2.19 -10.77
C CYS A 93 -6.60 0.95 -11.64
N ASP A 94 -7.36 1.09 -12.72
CA ASP A 94 -7.61 0.00 -13.65
C ASP A 94 -6.34 -0.48 -14.39
N MET A 95 -6.40 -1.71 -14.91
CA MET A 95 -5.28 -2.32 -15.64
C MET A 95 -4.83 -1.47 -16.85
N LYS A 96 -5.78 -0.89 -17.59
CA LYS A 96 -5.49 -0.11 -18.81
C LYS A 96 -4.72 1.17 -18.48
N PHE A 97 -5.04 1.82 -17.37
CA PHE A 97 -4.36 3.00 -16.86
C PHE A 97 -2.98 2.65 -16.33
N ARG A 98 -2.83 1.55 -15.56
CA ARG A 98 -1.50 1.08 -15.12
C ARG A 98 -0.56 0.75 -16.28
N ILE A 99 -1.07 0.14 -17.36
CA ILE A 99 -0.31 -0.10 -18.59
C ILE A 99 0.12 1.23 -19.23
N TRP A 100 -0.76 2.24 -19.24
CA TRP A 100 -0.43 3.56 -19.76
C TRP A 100 0.64 4.26 -18.92
N LEU A 101 0.57 4.22 -17.59
CA LEU A 101 1.60 4.76 -16.71
C LEU A 101 2.96 4.06 -16.95
N LYS A 102 2.96 2.74 -17.16
CA LYS A 102 4.16 1.98 -17.54
C LYS A 102 4.76 2.48 -18.86
N GLN A 103 3.94 2.88 -19.83
CA GLN A 103 4.41 3.50 -21.08
C GLN A 103 5.00 4.89 -20.84
N LEU A 104 4.41 5.71 -19.97
CA LEU A 104 4.96 7.02 -19.60
C LEU A 104 6.33 6.90 -18.92
N ARG A 105 6.47 5.98 -17.96
CA ARG A 105 7.75 5.69 -17.32
C ARG A 105 8.83 5.31 -18.33
N ARG A 106 8.50 4.48 -19.32
CA ARG A 106 9.44 4.10 -20.41
C ARG A 106 9.87 5.29 -21.26
N LYS A 107 9.08 6.36 -21.31
CA LYS A 107 9.40 7.61 -22.00
C LYS A 107 10.20 8.59 -21.13
N GLY A 108 10.55 8.21 -19.91
CA GLY A 108 11.36 9.03 -19.00
C GLY A 108 10.56 10.05 -18.19
N VAL A 109 9.22 9.95 -18.15
CA VAL A 109 8.39 10.85 -17.35
C VAL A 109 8.63 10.57 -15.86
N PRO A 110 9.08 11.57 -15.07
CA PRO A 110 9.29 11.38 -13.65
C PRO A 110 7.94 11.27 -12.94
N MET A 111 7.82 10.27 -12.06
CA MET A 111 6.57 10.00 -11.36
C MET A 111 6.80 9.41 -9.98
N LEU A 112 5.92 9.77 -9.05
CA LEU A 112 5.79 9.18 -7.73
C LEU A 112 4.48 8.39 -7.68
N VAL A 113 4.58 7.10 -7.35
CA VAL A 113 3.42 6.21 -7.27
C VAL A 113 3.32 5.69 -5.84
N LEU A 114 2.28 6.12 -5.14
CA LEU A 114 1.95 5.64 -3.80
C LEU A 114 0.96 4.48 -3.94
N ALA A 115 1.18 3.44 -3.16
CA ALA A 115 0.27 2.29 -3.12
C ALA A 115 0.32 1.58 -1.78
N THR A 116 -0.82 1.01 -1.39
CA THR A 116 -0.97 0.07 -0.28
C THR A 116 -1.04 -1.35 -0.88
N ASP A 117 -0.13 -2.22 -0.46
CA ASP A 117 0.02 -3.60 -0.97
C ASP A 117 -0.12 -3.73 -2.51
N PRO A 118 0.85 -3.19 -3.28
CA PRO A 118 0.76 -3.15 -4.73
C PRO A 118 0.74 -4.57 -5.35
N PRO A 119 -0.03 -4.81 -6.43
CA PRO A 119 0.09 -6.07 -7.15
C PRO A 119 1.50 -6.22 -7.72
N ARG A 120 2.01 -7.46 -7.75
CA ARG A 120 3.31 -7.79 -8.35
C ARG A 120 3.21 -7.85 -9.88
N SER A 121 2.66 -6.82 -10.52
CA SER A 121 2.42 -6.71 -11.96
C SER A 121 2.65 -5.29 -12.49
N ASP A 122 2.56 -5.12 -13.81
CA ASP A 122 2.43 -3.83 -14.50
C ASP A 122 3.54 -2.80 -14.19
N ILE A 123 3.14 -1.62 -13.74
CA ILE A 123 4.02 -0.52 -13.38
C ILE A 123 4.83 -0.80 -12.10
N PHE A 124 4.30 -1.60 -11.17
CA PHE A 124 4.90 -1.84 -9.85
C PHE A 124 6.12 -2.76 -9.85
N ILE A 125 6.36 -3.49 -10.94
CA ILE A 125 7.64 -4.21 -11.17
C ILE A 125 8.70 -3.26 -11.73
N ASN A 126 8.25 -2.22 -12.43
CA ASN A 126 9.12 -1.38 -13.22
C ASN A 126 9.69 -0.20 -12.42
N ILE A 127 9.09 0.21 -11.32
CA ILE A 127 9.54 1.38 -10.55
C ILE A 127 10.35 0.93 -9.31
N PRO A 128 11.43 1.66 -8.95
CA PRO A 128 12.12 1.45 -7.68
C PRO A 128 11.17 1.51 -6.49
N ARG A 129 11.30 0.56 -5.56
CA ARG A 129 10.41 0.46 -4.40
C ARG A 129 11.02 1.16 -3.20
N ILE A 130 10.25 2.09 -2.62
CA ILE A 130 10.54 2.69 -1.33
C ILE A 130 9.43 2.25 -0.37
N GLU A 131 9.80 1.59 0.71
CA GLU A 131 8.89 1.17 1.76
C GLU A 131 8.93 2.18 2.91
N LEU A 132 7.77 2.75 3.24
CA LEU A 132 7.61 3.54 4.46
C LEU A 132 7.68 2.60 5.64
N LYS A 133 8.76 2.74 6.41
CA LYS A 133 8.92 2.04 7.68
C LYS A 133 7.95 2.62 8.72
N PRO A 134 7.49 1.80 9.69
CA PRO A 134 6.77 2.30 10.85
C PRO A 134 7.55 3.42 11.53
N LEU A 135 6.83 4.41 12.05
CA LEU A 135 7.44 5.54 12.74
C LEU A 135 8.06 5.08 14.06
N PRO A 136 9.18 5.70 14.48
CA PRO A 136 9.78 5.40 15.77
C PRO A 136 8.83 5.78 16.91
N GLU A 137 8.89 5.03 18.00
CA GLU A 137 8.06 5.22 19.20
C GLU A 137 7.98 6.67 19.68
N LYS A 138 9.10 7.40 19.66
CA LYS A 138 9.16 8.81 20.06
C LYS A 138 8.27 9.70 19.18
N ALA A 139 8.23 9.46 17.88
CA ALA A 139 7.41 10.23 16.95
C ALA A 139 5.93 9.91 17.13
N ILE A 140 5.57 8.64 17.29
CA ILE A 140 4.20 8.23 17.61
C ILE A 140 3.72 8.88 18.91
N ARG A 141 4.56 8.87 19.95
CA ARG A 141 4.26 9.52 21.21
C ARG A 141 3.99 11.02 21.07
N GLN A 142 4.72 11.70 20.18
CA GLN A 142 4.47 13.12 19.89
C GLN A 142 3.13 13.32 19.17
N ILE A 143 2.84 12.49 18.16
CA ILE A 143 1.56 12.51 17.42
C ILE A 143 0.39 12.30 18.38
N MET A 144 0.48 11.31 19.27
CA MET A 144 -0.56 11.03 20.27
C MET A 144 -0.75 12.18 21.26
N LYS A 145 0.35 12.81 21.71
CA LYS A 145 0.27 13.98 22.58
C LYS A 145 -0.42 15.16 21.90
N ALA A 146 -0.09 15.42 20.63
CA ALA A 146 -0.73 16.46 19.85
C ALA A 146 -2.24 16.18 19.71
N ALA A 147 -2.62 14.95 19.33
CA ALA A 147 -4.01 14.54 19.19
C ALA A 147 -4.81 14.63 20.52
N ALA A 148 -4.17 14.29 21.65
CA ALA A 148 -4.78 14.39 22.98
C ALA A 148 -4.93 15.85 23.43
N GLN A 149 -3.96 16.71 23.12
CA GLN A 149 -4.03 18.15 23.39
C GLN A 149 -5.16 18.81 22.61
N GLU A 150 -5.32 18.50 21.31
CA GLU A 150 -6.42 19.00 20.48
C GLU A 150 -7.80 18.67 21.06
N ARG A 151 -7.92 17.52 21.72
CA ARG A 151 -9.18 17.03 22.32
C ARG A 151 -9.29 17.34 23.81
N ALA A 152 -8.35 18.12 24.36
CA ALA A 152 -8.27 18.49 25.77
C ALA A 152 -8.30 17.30 26.75
N ILE A 153 -7.69 16.16 26.36
CA ILE A 153 -7.63 14.94 27.17
C ILE A 153 -6.32 14.93 27.96
N ALA A 154 -6.42 14.78 29.27
CA ALA A 154 -5.27 14.61 30.15
C ALA A 154 -4.92 13.11 30.28
N LEU A 155 -4.04 12.61 29.42
CA LEU A 155 -3.56 11.23 29.49
C LEU A 155 -2.34 11.12 30.40
N THR A 156 -2.31 10.09 31.25
CA THR A 156 -1.10 9.79 32.02
C THR A 156 -0.03 9.16 31.12
N SER A 157 1.21 9.15 31.58
CA SER A 157 2.30 8.49 30.84
C SER A 157 2.09 6.99 30.67
N ALA A 158 1.33 6.35 31.58
CA ALA A 158 1.05 4.91 31.55
C ALA A 158 -0.01 4.59 30.50
N ASP A 159 -1.09 5.38 30.44
CA ASP A 159 -2.17 5.21 29.46
C ASP A 159 -1.64 5.42 28.04
N LEU A 160 -0.82 6.46 27.87
CA LEU A 160 -0.17 6.75 26.59
C LEU A 160 0.71 5.58 26.14
N SER A 161 1.48 4.95 27.03
CA SER A 161 2.29 3.78 26.68
C SER A 161 1.44 2.59 26.21
N LYS A 162 0.30 2.31 26.88
CA LYS A 162 -0.62 1.24 26.49
C LYS A 162 -1.22 1.50 25.11
N LEU A 163 -1.70 2.71 24.87
CA LEU A 163 -2.27 3.10 23.57
C LEU A 163 -1.20 3.09 22.46
N GLN A 164 0.04 3.47 22.79
CA GLN A 164 1.17 3.47 21.85
C GLN A 164 1.56 2.04 21.43
N GLU A 165 1.53 1.08 22.35
CA GLU A 165 1.79 -0.33 22.05
C GLU A 165 0.77 -0.89 21.04
N ARG A 166 -0.52 -0.52 21.18
CA ARG A 166 -1.58 -0.88 20.23
C ARG A 166 -1.36 -0.31 18.82
N ALA A 167 -0.79 0.89 18.72
CA ALA A 167 -0.55 1.57 17.45
C ALA A 167 0.65 1.02 16.66
N GLY A 168 1.64 0.44 17.32
CA GLY A 168 2.75 -0.31 16.70
C GLY A 168 3.58 0.46 15.66
N GLY A 169 3.67 1.80 15.76
CA GLY A 169 4.40 2.62 14.78
C GLY A 169 3.55 3.19 13.65
N ASN A 170 2.23 2.95 13.64
CA ASN A 170 1.31 3.48 12.66
C ASN A 170 0.64 4.77 13.17
N PRO A 171 0.87 5.94 12.55
CA PRO A 171 0.31 7.20 13.02
C PRO A 171 -1.22 7.29 12.95
N MET A 172 -1.88 6.67 11.97
CA MET A 172 -3.35 6.64 11.92
C MET A 172 -3.92 5.87 13.11
N LEU A 173 -3.38 4.68 13.41
CA LEU A 173 -3.82 3.89 14.57
C LEU A 173 -3.55 4.61 15.88
N ALA A 174 -2.45 5.37 15.96
CA ALA A 174 -2.11 6.16 17.13
C ALA A 174 -3.14 7.28 17.40
N ILE A 175 -3.55 8.02 16.37
CA ILE A 175 -4.58 9.06 16.48
C ILE A 175 -5.93 8.41 16.83
N ARG A 176 -6.29 7.33 16.14
CA ARG A 176 -7.53 6.58 16.40
C ARG A 176 -7.60 6.05 17.83
N ALA A 177 -6.50 5.56 18.38
CA ALA A 177 -6.46 5.09 19.77
C ALA A 177 -6.77 6.22 20.77
N ILE A 178 -6.33 7.45 20.50
CA ILE A 178 -6.69 8.62 21.31
C ILE A 178 -8.18 8.99 21.15
N GLU A 179 -8.72 8.86 19.93
CA GLU A 179 -10.14 9.12 19.67
C GLU A 179 -11.05 8.10 20.34
N GLU A 180 -10.68 6.83 20.32
CA GLU A 180 -11.41 5.76 21.02
C GLU A 180 -11.45 6.03 22.53
N GLU A 181 -10.30 6.43 23.12
CA GLU A 181 -10.20 6.82 24.52
C GLU A 181 -11.08 8.04 24.84
N TYR A 182 -11.09 9.07 23.97
CA TYR A 182 -11.97 10.24 24.11
C TYR A 182 -13.45 9.87 24.16
N LEU A 183 -13.85 8.93 23.30
CA LEU A 183 -15.24 8.49 23.17
C LEU A 183 -15.64 7.47 24.26
N GLY A 184 -14.70 7.03 25.11
CA GLY A 184 -14.95 6.02 26.14
C GLY A 184 -15.24 4.64 25.56
N LEU A 185 -14.69 4.33 24.38
CA LEU A 185 -14.86 3.03 23.72
C LEU A 185 -13.76 2.07 24.16
N ASP A 186 -14.05 1.22 25.15
CA ASP A 186 -13.15 0.12 25.54
C ASP A 186 -13.18 -0.97 24.46
N ILE A 187 -12.18 -0.96 23.56
CA ILE A 187 -11.98 -2.03 22.57
C ILE A 187 -10.77 -2.87 22.99
N GLU A 188 -11.03 -4.08 23.49
CA GLU A 188 -10.05 -5.06 23.99
C GLU A 188 -9.16 -5.71 22.90
N GLY A 189 -9.00 -5.10 21.71
CA GLY A 189 -8.30 -5.70 20.58
C GLY A 189 -7.27 -4.78 19.93
N ALA A 190 -6.03 -5.24 19.79
CA ALA A 190 -5.02 -4.59 18.97
C ALA A 190 -5.36 -4.78 17.48
N ASP A 191 -5.73 -3.70 16.79
CA ASP A 191 -6.09 -3.68 15.35
C ASP A 191 -4.85 -3.81 14.43
N HIS A 192 -3.72 -4.20 14.99
CA HIS A 192 -2.44 -4.33 14.28
C HIS A 192 -2.42 -5.65 13.51
N ARG A 193 -2.81 -5.62 12.23
CA ARG A 193 -2.65 -6.77 11.32
C ARG A 193 -1.19 -6.95 10.89
N ARG A 194 -0.31 -7.29 11.83
CA ARG A 194 0.91 -8.02 11.47
C ARG A 194 0.50 -9.45 11.11
N TYR A 195 0.42 -9.74 9.82
CA TYR A 195 0.35 -11.12 9.36
C TYR A 195 1.65 -11.82 9.76
N PHE A 196 1.64 -12.46 10.92
CA PHE A 196 2.65 -13.45 11.26
C PHE A 196 2.37 -14.66 10.38
N ASP A 197 3.19 -14.83 9.35
CA ASP A 197 3.10 -15.99 8.46
C ASP A 197 3.49 -17.25 9.25
N ILE A 198 2.50 -17.87 9.90
CA ILE A 198 2.62 -19.10 10.70
C ILE A 198 2.60 -20.37 9.85
N THR A 199 2.43 -20.22 8.53
CA THR A 199 2.50 -21.30 7.53
C THR A 199 3.72 -22.22 7.69
N PRO A 200 4.96 -21.72 7.87
CA PRO A 200 6.11 -22.58 8.12
C PRO A 200 5.99 -23.41 9.40
N LEU A 201 5.36 -22.88 10.45
CA LEU A 201 5.18 -23.60 11.72
C LEU A 201 4.18 -24.76 11.57
N ILE A 202 3.06 -24.51 10.90
CA ILE A 202 2.01 -25.51 10.64
C ILE A 202 2.56 -26.65 9.78
N LEU A 203 3.37 -26.34 8.77
CA LEU A 203 4.02 -27.35 7.92
C LEU A 203 4.98 -28.25 8.71
N VAL A 204 5.83 -27.68 9.56
CA VAL A 204 6.78 -28.45 10.38
C VAL A 204 6.05 -29.38 11.34
N VAL A 205 5.02 -28.88 12.03
CA VAL A 205 4.20 -29.69 12.94
C VAL A 205 3.50 -30.82 12.16
N GLY A 206 2.92 -30.51 11.00
CA GLY A 206 2.26 -31.51 10.15
C GLY A 206 3.17 -32.65 9.69
N VAL A 207 4.41 -32.34 9.29
CA VAL A 207 5.39 -33.35 8.85
C VAL A 207 5.82 -34.26 10.02
N ILE A 208 6.04 -33.68 11.21
CA ILE A 208 6.45 -34.46 12.39
C ILE A 208 5.33 -35.41 12.83
N PHE A 209 4.11 -34.89 12.97
CA PHE A 209 2.97 -35.71 13.39
C PHE A 209 2.60 -36.78 12.34
N GLY A 210 2.62 -36.42 11.05
CA GLY A 210 2.39 -37.37 9.96
C GLY A 210 3.45 -38.47 9.89
N GLY A 211 4.72 -38.13 10.09
CA GLY A 211 5.83 -39.09 10.12
C GLY A 211 5.74 -40.07 11.29
N ILE A 212 5.39 -39.58 12.49
CA ILE A 212 5.20 -40.44 13.68
C ILE A 212 3.99 -41.38 13.48
N ALA A 213 2.86 -40.87 13.00
CA ALA A 213 1.67 -41.67 12.75
C ALA A 213 1.95 -42.77 11.70
N ALA A 214 2.66 -42.43 10.61
CA ALA A 214 3.06 -43.40 9.59
C ALA A 214 4.02 -44.46 10.15
N ALA A 215 4.99 -44.07 10.97
CA ALA A 215 5.93 -45.00 11.60
C ALA A 215 5.22 -45.97 12.56
N ILE A 216 4.28 -45.49 13.37
CA ILE A 216 3.46 -46.32 14.27
C ILE A 216 2.57 -47.25 13.45
N PHE A 217 1.90 -46.76 12.41
CA PHE A 217 1.00 -47.56 11.58
C PHE A 217 1.75 -48.67 10.82
N LEU A 218 2.91 -48.37 10.25
CA LEU A 218 3.75 -49.35 9.57
C LEU A 218 4.35 -50.37 10.56
N GLY A 219 4.77 -49.91 11.74
CA GLY A 219 5.27 -50.77 12.81
C GLY A 219 4.21 -51.73 13.33
N LEU A 220 3.00 -51.24 13.60
CA LEU A 220 1.88 -52.05 14.08
C LEU A 220 1.39 -53.02 13.01
N SER A 221 1.32 -52.58 11.75
CA SER A 221 0.96 -53.45 10.63
C SER A 221 1.96 -54.59 10.47
N ARG A 222 3.27 -54.32 10.58
CA ARG A 222 4.32 -55.35 10.51
C ARG A 222 4.28 -56.30 11.70
N LEU A 223 3.97 -55.80 12.91
CA LEU A 223 3.77 -56.61 14.11
C LEU A 223 2.57 -57.55 13.96
N LEU A 224 1.43 -57.04 13.50
CA LEU A 224 0.21 -57.81 13.25
C LEU A 224 0.41 -58.89 12.19
N TYR A 225 1.20 -58.62 11.14
CA TYR A 225 1.57 -59.62 10.14
C TYR A 225 2.54 -60.70 10.65
N SER A 226 3.30 -60.41 11.71
CA SER A 226 4.24 -61.36 12.31
C SER A 226 3.62 -62.27 13.38
N LEU A 227 2.35 -62.05 13.74
CA LEU A 227 1.62 -62.94 14.64
C LEU A 227 1.15 -64.20 13.89
N PRO A 228 1.39 -65.40 14.43
CA PRO A 228 0.97 -66.64 13.78
C PRO A 228 -0.57 -66.70 13.65
N GLN A 229 -1.07 -67.04 12.46
CA GLN A 229 -2.49 -67.31 12.22
C GLN A 229 -2.91 -68.65 12.84
N GLU A 230 -3.04 -68.70 14.16
CA GLU A 230 -3.78 -69.77 14.81
C GLU A 230 -5.25 -69.39 14.92
N GLU A 231 -6.10 -70.34 14.52
CA GLU A 231 -7.56 -70.32 14.48
C GLU A 231 -8.26 -69.78 13.21
N ARG A 232 -7.70 -70.06 12.03
CA ARG A 232 -8.54 -70.52 10.90
C ARG A 232 -8.73 -72.04 10.95
N ARG A 233 -9.49 -72.49 11.96
CA ARG A 233 -10.22 -73.75 11.92
C ARG A 233 -11.24 -73.79 13.06
N ILE A 234 -12.42 -73.20 12.82
CA ILE A 234 -13.64 -73.66 13.48
C ILE A 234 -14.45 -74.37 12.40
N ARG A 235 -14.83 -75.60 12.76
CA ARG A 235 -15.51 -76.62 11.97
C ARG A 235 -16.96 -76.25 11.71
#